data_AF-A0A9Q4FMV3-F1
#
_entry.id   AF-A0A9Q4FMV3-F1
#
_cell.length_a   1.000
_cell.length_b   1.000
_cell.length_c   1.000
_cell.angle_alpha   90.00
_cell.angle_beta   90.00
_cell.angle_gamma   90.00
#
_symmetry.space_group_name_H-M   'P 1'
#
loop_
_entity.id
_entity.type
_entity.pdbx_description
1 polymer ?
#
loop_
_entity_poly.entity_id
_entity_poly.type
_entity_poly.pdbx_seq_one_letter_code
_entity_poly.pdbx_strand_id
1 'polypeptide(L)'
;MLESILSRENMNRAYLKVKRNKGAGGVDKMEMDELLEHLKTHREEILTSLLNGSYKPYPVKRVEIPKENGKTRKLGIPTLVDRVI
;
A
#
# COMPACT_ATOMS: atom_id res chain seq x y z
N MET A 1 0.24 9.91 -18.73
CA MET A 1 0.47 10.27 -17.31
C MET A 1 0.21 9.08 -16.37
N LEU A 2 -0.88 8.32 -16.55
CA LEU A 2 -1.12 7.10 -15.76
C LEU A 2 -0.12 5.98 -16.10
N GLU A 3 0.18 5.76 -17.38
CA GLU A 3 1.11 4.71 -17.81
C GLU A 3 2.53 4.90 -17.26
N SER A 4 2.98 6.16 -17.10
CA SER A 4 4.27 6.46 -16.47
C SER A 4 4.28 6.14 -14.97
N ILE A 5 3.17 6.36 -14.27
CA ILE A 5 3.01 6.00 -12.85
C ILE A 5 3.02 4.47 -12.71
N LEU A 6 2.33 3.76 -13.60
CA LEU A 6 2.23 2.30 -13.59
C LEU A 6 3.42 1.58 -14.25
N SER A 7 4.41 2.35 -14.72
CA SER A 7 5.60 1.77 -15.34
C SER A 7 6.31 0.83 -14.36
N ARG A 8 6.85 -0.28 -14.88
CA ARG A 8 7.54 -1.29 -14.06
C ARG A 8 8.64 -0.69 -13.19
N GLU A 9 9.38 0.26 -13.74
CA GLU A 9 10.44 0.95 -13.01
C GLU A 9 9.89 1.80 -11.86
N ASN A 10 8.84 2.58 -12.10
CA ASN A 10 8.23 3.40 -11.06
C ASN A 10 7.61 2.54 -9.94
N MET A 11 6.89 1.47 -10.30
CA MET A 11 6.30 0.54 -9.34
C MET A 11 7.36 -0.16 -8.49
N ASN A 12 8.50 -0.55 -9.08
CA ASN A 12 9.62 -1.11 -8.34
C ASN A 12 10.20 -0.10 -7.34
N ARG A 13 10.36 1.16 -7.74
CA ARG A 13 10.83 2.23 -6.84
C ARG A 13 9.84 2.46 -5.69
N ALA A 14 8.53 2.44 -5.98
CA ALA A 14 7.48 2.56 -4.96
C ALA A 14 7.53 1.40 -3.96
N TYR A 15 7.61 0.15 -4.44
CA TYR A 15 7.78 -1.03 -3.61
C TYR A 15 9.01 -0.92 -2.69
N LEU A 16 10.18 -0.54 -3.22
CA LEU A 16 11.40 -0.38 -2.41
C LEU A 16 11.24 0.70 -1.34
N LYS A 17 10.52 1.79 -1.64
CA LYS A 17 10.24 2.85 -0.67
C LYS A 17 9.33 2.36 0.46
N VAL A 18 8.27 1.62 0.14
CA VAL A 18 7.38 0.99 1.13
C VAL A 18 8.15 0.01 2.00
N LYS A 19 8.94 -0.88 1.40
CA LYS A 19 9.80 -1.83 2.11
C LYS A 19 10.76 -1.14 3.08
N ARG A 20 11.37 -0.02 2.66
CA ARG A 20 12.30 0.76 3.51
C ARG A 20 11.61 1.47 4.66
N ASN A 21 10.40 2.00 4.44
CA ASN A 21 9.67 2.74 5.46
C ASN A 21 9.27 1.84 6.65
N LYS A 22 9.16 0.53 6.42
CA LYS A 22 8.69 -0.46 7.40
C LYS A 22 7.26 -0.12 7.85
N GLY A 23 6.63 -1.03 8.58
CA GLY A 23 5.33 -0.80 9.20
C GLY A 23 4.30 -1.86 8.83
N ALA A 24 3.36 -2.07 9.75
CA ALA A 24 2.35 -3.11 9.66
C ALA A 24 1.42 -2.91 8.46
N GLY A 25 0.87 -4.01 7.94
CA GLY A 25 -0.20 -4.01 6.95
C GLY A 25 -1.48 -3.33 7.42
N GLY A 26 -2.39 -3.15 6.48
CA GLY A 26 -3.66 -2.47 6.70
C GLY A 26 -4.69 -3.40 7.32
N VAL A 27 -5.93 -3.29 6.84
CA VAL A 27 -7.06 -4.13 7.29
C VAL A 27 -6.94 -5.59 6.83
N ASP A 28 -6.20 -5.82 5.75
CA ASP A 28 -5.93 -7.12 5.13
C ASP A 28 -4.93 -7.99 5.93
N LYS A 29 -4.25 -7.40 6.92
CA LYS A 29 -3.25 -8.05 7.78
C LYS A 29 -2.08 -8.69 6.99
N MET A 30 -1.84 -8.24 5.76
CA MET A 30 -0.70 -8.70 4.98
C MET A 30 0.61 -8.22 5.59
N GLU A 31 1.57 -9.13 5.73
CA GLU A 31 2.90 -8.81 6.22
C GLU A 31 3.83 -8.38 5.07
N MET A 32 4.88 -7.64 5.40
CA MET A 32 5.81 -7.08 4.40
C MET A 32 6.50 -8.15 3.55
N ASP A 33 6.72 -9.33 4.12
CA ASP A 33 7.38 -10.45 3.42
C ASP A 33 6.47 -11.09 2.37
N GLU A 34 5.15 -10.97 2.51
CA GLU A 34 4.15 -11.49 1.57
C GLU A 34 3.92 -10.53 0.39
N LEU A 35 4.19 -9.24 0.57
CA LEU A 35 3.87 -8.18 -0.40
C LEU A 35 4.49 -8.43 -1.77
N LEU A 36 5.77 -8.84 -1.84
CA LEU A 36 6.44 -9.01 -3.12
C LEU A 36 5.81 -10.13 -3.93
N GLU A 37 5.46 -11.24 -3.29
CA GLU A 37 4.82 -12.36 -3.96
C GLU A 37 3.42 -11.97 -4.40
N HIS A 38 2.65 -11.33 -3.52
CA HIS A 38 1.31 -10.85 -3.85
C HIS A 38 1.30 -9.92 -5.07
N LEU A 39 2.22 -8.94 -5.13
CA LEU A 39 2.35 -8.01 -6.26
C LEU A 39 2.77 -8.71 -7.56
N LYS A 40 3.54 -9.81 -7.49
CA LYS A 40 3.89 -10.60 -8.68
C LYS A 40 2.70 -11.41 -9.16
N THR A 41 2.01 -12.09 -8.26
CA THR A 41 0.87 -12.96 -8.58
C THR A 41 -0.30 -12.16 -9.16
N HIS A 42 -0.63 -11.00 -8.56
CA HIS A 42 -1.80 -10.20 -8.93
C HIS A 42 -1.46 -9.00 -9.84
N ARG A 43 -0.24 -8.94 -10.39
CA ARG A 43 0.26 -7.79 -11.14
C ARG A 43 -0.71 -7.34 -12.23
N GLU A 44 -1.09 -8.27 -13.10
CA GLU A 44 -1.90 -7.97 -14.29
C GLU A 44 -3.31 -7.50 -13.89
N GLU A 45 -3.90 -8.11 -12.86
CA GLU A 45 -5.20 -7.71 -12.32
C GLU A 45 -5.17 -6.29 -11.74
N ILE A 46 -4.16 -6.00 -10.91
CA ILE A 46 -3.96 -4.68 -10.31
C ILE A 46 -3.74 -3.62 -11.41
N LEU A 47 -2.87 -3.88 -12.38
CA LEU A 47 -2.61 -2.94 -13.47
C LEU A 47 -3.84 -2.72 -14.35
N THR A 48 -4.55 -3.79 -14.71
CA THR A 48 -5.75 -3.69 -15.54
C THR A 48 -6.84 -2.89 -14.83
N SER A 49 -7.06 -3.15 -13.54
CA SER A 49 -8.04 -2.41 -12.74
C SER A 49 -7.67 -0.94 -12.54
N LEU A 50 -6.38 -0.60 -12.45
CA LEU A 50 -5.93 0.80 -12.41
C LEU A 50 -6.14 1.49 -13.76
N LEU A 51 -5.84 0.82 -14.86
CA LEU A 51 -5.97 1.38 -16.21
C LEU A 51 -7.42 1.58 -16.64
N ASN A 52 -8.31 0.65 -16.29
CA ASN A 52 -9.73 0.73 -16.62
C ASN A 52 -10.55 1.51 -15.56
N GLY A 53 -9.91 1.99 -14.49
CA GLY A 53 -10.53 2.76 -13.42
C GLY A 53 -11.39 1.96 -12.44
N SER A 54 -11.36 0.62 -12.48
CA SER A 54 -12.12 -0.25 -11.57
C SER A 54 -11.41 -0.54 -10.25
N TYR A 55 -10.17 -0.10 -10.07
CA TYR A 55 -9.40 -0.30 -8.84
C TYR A 55 -10.09 0.36 -7.64
N LYS A 56 -10.34 -0.43 -6.58
CA LYS A 56 -10.95 0.03 -5.34
C LYS A 56 -9.95 -0.16 -4.20
N PRO A 57 -9.35 0.92 -3.68
CA PRO A 57 -8.46 0.84 -2.54
C PRO A 57 -9.17 0.25 -1.32
N TYR A 58 -8.44 -0.45 -0.46
CA TYR A 58 -9.00 -0.97 0.77
C TYR A 58 -9.26 0.14 1.80
N PRO A 59 -10.22 -0.04 2.72
CA PRO A 59 -10.39 0.89 3.83
C PRO A 59 -9.15 0.90 4.73
N VAL A 60 -8.83 2.08 5.28
CA VAL A 60 -7.66 2.23 6.15
C VAL A 60 -7.91 1.66 7.55
N LYS A 61 -6.91 0.97 8.12
CA LYS A 61 -6.94 0.48 9.50
C LYS A 61 -6.78 1.65 10.47
N ARG A 62 -7.72 1.82 11.39
CA ARG A 62 -7.66 2.85 12.43
C ARG A 62 -6.76 2.40 13.58
N VAL A 63 -5.77 3.22 13.92
CA VAL A 63 -4.90 3.01 15.08
C VAL A 63 -4.79 4.30 15.87
N GLU A 64 -4.90 4.22 17.19
CA GLU A 64 -4.64 5.35 18.07
C GLU A 64 -3.26 5.19 18.70
N ILE A 65 -2.42 6.21 18.58
CA ILE A 65 -1.12 6.23 19.24
C ILE A 65 -1.09 7.35 20.30
N PRO A 66 -0.47 7.13 21.47
CA PRO A 66 -0.32 8.16 22.46
C PRO A 66 0.64 9.26 21.97
N LYS A 67 0.37 10.51 22.35
CA LYS A 67 1.30 11.64 22.27
C LYS A 67 1.88 11.93 23.66
N GLU A 68 3.02 12.59 23.70
CA GLU A 68 3.69 13.02 24.94
C GLU A 68 2.82 13.92 25.83
N ASN A 69 1.89 14.67 25.23
CA ASN A 69 0.97 15.56 25.94
C ASN A 69 -0.30 14.88 26.47
N GLY A 70 -0.33 13.54 26.54
CA GLY A 70 -1.47 12.77 27.04
C GLY A 70 -2.66 12.67 26.08
N LYS A 71 -2.63 13.32 24.91
CA LYS A 71 -3.65 13.16 23.86
C LYS A 71 -3.33 11.98 22.96
N THR A 72 -4.34 11.47 22.24
CA THR A 72 -4.13 10.43 21.21
C THR A 72 -4.04 11.04 19.81
N ARG A 73 -3.26 10.40 18.93
CA ARG A 73 -3.23 10.66 17.48
C ARG A 73 -3.92 9.50 16.78
N LYS A 74 -5.02 9.80 16.08
CA LYS A 74 -5.68 8.84 15.19
C LYS A 74 -4.90 8.73 13.89
N LEU A 75 -4.48 7.52 13.54
CA LEU A 75 -3.84 7.17 12.29
C LEU A 75 -4.78 6.31 11.44
N GLY A 76 -4.67 6.47 10.13
CA GLY A 76 -5.23 5.56 9.13
C GLY A 76 -4.09 4.86 8.43
N ILE A 77 -4.02 3.55 8.53
CA ILE A 77 -2.95 2.72 7.99
C ILE A 77 -3.51 1.97 6.77
N PRO A 78 -3.13 2.33 5.52
CA PRO A 78 -3.55 1.62 4.32
C PRO A 78 -2.93 0.22 4.24
N THR A 79 -3.43 -0.63 3.33
CA THR A 79 -2.78 -1.91 3.02
C THR A 79 -1.42 -1.69 2.38
N LEU A 80 -0.59 -2.72 2.34
CA LEU A 80 0.74 -2.60 1.73
C LEU A 80 0.64 -2.40 0.22
N VAL A 81 -0.34 -3.02 -0.45
CA VAL A 81 -0.61 -2.82 -1.87
C VAL A 81 -1.04 -1.37 -2.14
N ASP A 82 -1.99 -0.83 -1.34
CA ASP A 82 -2.45 0.57 -1.48
C ASP A 82 -1.35 1.60 -1.21
N ARG A 83 -0.25 1.23 -0.52
CA ARG A 83 0.90 2.14 -0.31
C ARG A 83 1.88 2.14 -1.47
N VAL A 84 1.88 1.08 -2.28
CA VAL A 84 2.75 0.95 -3.46
C VAL A 84 2.12 1.67 -4.66
N ILE A 85 0.79 1.65 -4.76
CA ILE A 85 0.00 2.36 -5.75
C ILE A 85 -0.12 3.84 -5.38
#